data_AF-A0A0V8CWI1-F1
#
_entry.id   AF-A0A0V8CWI1-F1
#
_cell.length_a   1.000
_cell.length_b   1.000
_cell.length_c   1.000
_cell.angle_alpha   90.00
_cell.angle_beta   90.00
_cell.angle_gamma   90.00
#
_symmetry.space_group_name_H-M   'P 1'
#
loop_
_entity.id
_entity.type
_entity.pdbx_description
1 polymer ?
#
loop_
_entity_poly.entity_id
_entity_poly.type
_entity_poly.pdbx_seq_one_letter_code
_entity_poly.pdbx_strand_id
1 'polypeptide(L)'
;MSAEQFILLSDVRGLYGNFPDEESFIDEINLTNLEKLVKEKKITDGMIPKIEAIKYAMFEGLGQAVLLDGRVPHALLLELFTDKGQGTMINH
;
A
#
# COMPACT_ATOMS: atom_id res chain seq x y z
N MET A 1 2.56 13.29 -16.25
CA MET A 1 3.23 11.99 -16.46
C MET A 1 2.21 10.92 -16.15
N SER A 2 1.97 9.97 -17.05
CA SER A 2 1.03 8.87 -16.81
C SER A 2 1.86 7.63 -16.48
N ALA A 3 1.89 7.25 -15.20
CA ALA A 3 2.47 6.00 -14.74
C ALA A 3 1.38 4.93 -14.67
N GLU A 4 1.77 3.67 -14.92
CA GLU A 4 0.86 2.53 -14.77
C GLU A 4 0.68 2.15 -13.29
N GLN A 5 1.75 2.24 -12.50
CA GLN A 5 1.77 1.84 -11.10
C GLN A 5 2.72 2.73 -10.27
N PHE A 6 2.33 3.07 -9.05
CA PHE A 6 3.20 3.75 -8.06
C PHE A 6 3.59 2.78 -6.94
N ILE A 7 4.87 2.45 -6.84
CA ILE A 7 5.37 1.50 -5.83
C ILE A 7 6.14 2.26 -4.75
N LEU A 8 5.72 2.09 -3.49
CA LEU A 8 6.36 2.63 -2.29
C LEU A 8 7.00 1.51 -1.50
N LEU A 9 8.33 1.50 -1.42
CA LEU A 9 9.07 0.58 -0.56
C LEU A 9 8.96 1.00 0.91
N SER A 10 8.66 0.04 1.77
CA SER A 10 8.44 0.25 3.19
C SER A 10 9.30 -0.71 4.03
N ASP A 11 9.51 -0.37 5.29
CA ASP A 11 10.17 -1.19 6.32
C ASP A 11 9.19 -2.12 7.07
N VAL A 12 7.94 -2.16 6.61
CA VAL A 12 6.88 -3.06 7.06
C VAL A 12 6.21 -3.71 5.86
N ARG A 13 5.56 -4.86 6.08
CA ARG A 13 4.95 -5.66 5.01
C ARG A 13 3.91 -4.90 4.19
N GLY A 14 3.10 -4.08 4.85
CA GLY A 14 2.00 -3.36 4.21
C GLY A 14 1.03 -2.80 5.25
N LEU A 15 -0.26 -2.81 4.92
CA LEU A 15 -1.34 -2.37 5.80
C LEU A 15 -1.97 -3.55 6.54
N TYR A 16 -2.49 -3.23 7.73
CA TYR A 16 -3.18 -4.17 8.60
C TYR A 16 -4.51 -3.55 9.04
N GLY A 17 -5.57 -4.34 9.10
CA GLY A 17 -6.84 -3.90 9.68
C GLY A 17 -6.70 -3.61 11.17
N ASN A 18 -5.81 -4.34 11.85
CA ASN A 18 -5.55 -4.18 13.27
C ASN A 18 -4.10 -4.45 13.65
N PHE A 19 -3.18 -3.56 13.27
CA PHE A 19 -1.76 -3.70 13.65
C PHE A 19 -1.58 -3.86 15.18
N PRO A 20 -0.73 -4.78 15.67
CA PRO A 20 0.22 -5.65 14.95
C PRO A 20 -0.30 -7.07 14.64
N ASP A 21 -1.61 -7.29 14.57
CA ASP A 21 -2.17 -8.61 14.25
C ASP A 21 -1.86 -9.02 12.80
N GLU A 22 -0.97 -9.99 12.62
CA GLU A 22 -0.55 -10.52 11.31
C GLU A 22 -1.71 -11.17 10.54
N GLU A 23 -2.71 -11.72 11.22
CA GLU A 23 -3.91 -12.27 10.56
C GLU A 23 -4.78 -11.17 9.96
N SER A 24 -4.58 -9.92 10.36
CA SER A 24 -5.28 -8.75 9.84
C SER A 24 -4.59 -8.09 8.65
N PHE A 25 -3.55 -8.72 8.07
CA PHE A 25 -2.86 -8.22 6.89
C PHE A 25 -3.84 -7.99 5.72
N ILE A 26 -3.63 -6.90 4.99
CA ILE A 26 -4.47 -6.51 3.86
C ILE A 26 -3.65 -6.63 2.57
N ASP A 27 -3.92 -7.66 1.77
CA ASP A 27 -3.27 -7.83 0.46
C ASP A 27 -3.73 -6.77 -0.54
N GLU A 28 -5.01 -6.38 -0.49
CA GLU A 28 -5.61 -5.40 -1.41
C GLU A 28 -6.65 -4.51 -0.71
N ILE A 29 -6.69 -3.23 -1.04
CA ILE A 29 -7.65 -2.26 -0.50
C ILE A 29 -8.01 -1.19 -1.53
N ASN A 30 -9.26 -0.72 -1.52
CA ASN A 30 -9.65 0.44 -2.32
C ASN A 30 -9.49 1.75 -1.54
N LEU A 31 -9.46 2.87 -2.25
CA LEU A 31 -9.31 4.21 -1.65
C LEU A 31 -10.38 4.49 -0.59
N THR A 32 -11.61 4.03 -0.81
CA THR A 32 -12.73 4.24 0.14
C THR A 32 -12.48 3.55 1.48
N ASN A 33 -12.02 2.30 1.46
CA ASN A 33 -11.73 1.52 2.67
C ASN A 33 -10.43 1.99 3.32
N LEU A 34 -9.44 2.40 2.53
CA LEU A 34 -8.22 3.03 3.04
C LEU A 34 -8.54 4.32 3.81
N GLU A 35 -9.47 5.15 3.32
CA GLU A 35 -9.94 6.32 4.06
C GLU A 35 -10.63 5.98 5.37
N LYS A 36 -11.37 4.86 5.45
CA LYS A 36 -11.96 4.40 6.71
C LYS A 36 -10.89 4.08 7.73
N LEU A 37 -9.84 3.34 7.34
CA LEU A 37 -8.72 3.02 8.24
C LEU A 37 -8.03 4.28 8.78
N VAL A 38 -7.87 5.31 7.93
CA VAL A 38 -7.33 6.61 8.36
C VAL A 38 -8.27 7.29 9.36
N LYS A 39 -9.58 7.35 9.09
CA LYS A 39 -10.59 7.96 9.98
C LYS A 39 -10.69 7.23 11.32
N GLU A 40 -10.56 5.90 11.31
CA GLU A 40 -10.57 5.04 12.48
C GLU A 40 -9.24 5.07 13.26
N LYS A 41 -8.26 5.87 12.82
CA LYS A 41 -6.92 5.99 13.42
C LYS A 41 -6.17 4.65 13.50
N LYS A 42 -6.43 3.74 12.54
CA LYS A 42 -5.70 2.48 12.36
C LYS A 42 -4.37 2.66 11.64
N ILE A 43 -4.20 3.77 10.93
CA ILE A 43 -2.96 4.19 10.26
C ILE A 43 -2.27 5.25 11.13
N THR A 44 -1.00 5.03 11.48
CA THR A 44 -0.25 5.91 12.39
C THR A 44 1.12 6.32 11.84
N ASP A 45 1.69 7.36 12.46
CA ASP A 45 3.07 7.79 12.30
C ASP A 45 3.51 7.96 10.83
N GLY A 46 4.63 7.35 10.45
CA GLY A 46 5.19 7.43 9.11
C GLY A 46 4.34 6.79 8.02
N MET A 47 3.26 6.07 8.37
CA MET A 47 2.33 5.54 7.38
C MET A 47 1.36 6.60 6.87
N ILE A 48 1.02 7.60 7.68
CA ILE A 48 0.14 8.70 7.26
C ILE A 48 0.66 9.41 6.01
N PRO A 49 1.91 9.92 5.95
CA PRO A 49 2.42 10.60 4.76
C PRO A 49 2.56 9.66 3.55
N LYS A 50 2.82 8.35 3.75
CA LYS A 50 2.85 7.37 2.66
C LYS A 50 1.47 7.22 2.02
N ILE A 51 0.42 7.13 2.84
CA ILE A 51 -0.97 7.06 2.36
C ILE A 51 -1.41 8.35 1.69
N GLU A 52 -1.04 9.52 2.23
CA GLU A 52 -1.34 10.81 1.59
C GLU A 52 -0.71 10.93 0.20
N ALA A 53 0.54 10.51 0.04
CA ALA A 53 1.22 10.51 -1.26
C ALA A 53 0.53 9.58 -2.27
N ILE A 54 0.12 8.38 -1.85
CA ILE A 54 -0.62 7.43 -2.69
C ILE A 54 -1.96 8.01 -3.12
N LYS A 55 -2.74 8.52 -2.16
CA LYS A 55 -4.03 9.16 -2.45
C LYS A 55 -3.87 10.29 -3.45
N TYR A 56 -2.89 11.17 -3.25
CA TYR A 56 -2.61 12.26 -4.18
C TYR A 56 -2.32 11.75 -5.59
N ALA A 57 -1.42 10.77 -5.73
CA ALA A 57 -1.08 10.21 -7.04
C ALA A 57 -2.30 9.59 -7.75
N MET A 58 -3.15 8.86 -7.01
CA MET A 58 -4.36 8.25 -7.56
C MET A 58 -5.43 9.28 -7.93
N PHE A 59 -5.58 10.36 -7.17
CA PHE A 59 -6.44 11.49 -7.57
C PHE A 59 -5.98 12.17 -8.85
N GLU A 60 -4.67 12.18 -9.13
CA GLU A 60 -4.08 12.71 -10.38
C GLU A 60 -4.16 11.73 -11.56
N GLY A 61 -4.87 10.60 -11.41
CA GLY A 61 -5.19 9.66 -12.49
C GLY A 61 -4.30 8.42 -12.56
N LEU A 62 -3.54 8.11 -11.50
CA LEU A 62 -2.86 6.83 -11.37
C LEU A 62 -3.86 5.70 -11.05
N GLY A 63 -3.84 4.62 -11.84
CA GLY A 63 -4.78 3.52 -11.66
C GLY A 63 -4.52 2.63 -10.45
N GLN A 64 -3.25 2.45 -10.05
CA GLN A 64 -2.86 1.53 -8.99
C GLN A 64 -1.61 2.00 -8.25
N ALA A 65 -1.59 1.81 -6.94
CA ALA A 65 -0.39 1.94 -6.12
C ALA A 65 -0.13 0.68 -5.31
N VAL A 66 1.12 0.44 -4.91
CA VAL A 66 1.49 -0.71 -4.08
C VAL A 66 2.43 -0.24 -2.97
N LEU A 67 2.07 -0.56 -1.73
CA LEU A 67 2.93 -0.45 -0.57
C LEU A 67 3.65 -1.78 -0.38
N LEU A 68 4.96 -1.83 -0.63
CA LEU A 68 5.73 -3.07 -0.80
C LEU A 68 6.77 -3.24 0.33
N ASP A 69 6.95 -4.46 0.84
CA ASP A 69 7.99 -4.76 1.83
C ASP A 69 9.39 -4.70 1.21
N GLY A 70 10.10 -3.59 1.44
CA GLY A 70 11.45 -3.38 0.94
C GLY A 70 12.53 -4.21 1.63
N ARG A 71 12.20 -4.91 2.72
CA ARG A 71 13.14 -5.78 3.44
C ARG A 71 13.31 -7.14 2.75
N VAL A 72 12.34 -7.52 1.90
CA VAL A 72 12.38 -8.76 1.12
C VAL A 72 13.39 -8.60 -0.03
N PRO A 73 14.38 -9.51 -0.16
CA PRO A 73 15.29 -9.48 -1.31
C PRO A 73 14.53 -9.56 -2.63
N HIS A 74 14.87 -8.68 -3.56
CA HIS A 74 14.24 -8.59 -4.88
C HIS A 74 12.73 -8.26 -4.85
N ALA A 75 12.23 -7.62 -3.78
CA ALA A 75 10.80 -7.29 -3.64
C ALA A 75 10.18 -6.67 -4.90
N LEU A 76 10.85 -5.72 -5.54
CA LEU A 76 10.35 -5.07 -6.75
C LEU A 76 10.19 -6.04 -7.93
N LEU A 77 11.13 -6.99 -8.11
CA LEU A 77 11.03 -7.98 -9.17
C LEU A 77 9.92 -9.00 -8.87
N LEU A 78 9.76 -9.38 -7.59
CA LEU A 78 8.69 -10.27 -7.16
C LEU A 78 7.33 -9.64 -7.43
N GLU A 79 7.16 -8.36 -7.09
CA GLU A 79 5.91 -7.61 -7.34
C GLU A 79 5.59 -7.51 -8.84
N LEU A 80 6.58 -7.26 -9.69
CA LEU A 80 6.35 -7.05 -11.13
C LEU A 80 6.21 -8.35 -11.94
N PHE A 81 6.79 -9.46 -11.47
CA PHE A 81 6.91 -10.69 -12.25
C PHE A 81 6.27 -11.91 -11.58
N THR A 82 5.56 -11.74 -10.46
CA THR A 82 4.87 -12.85 -9.79
C THR A 82 3.50 -12.42 -9.27
N ASP A 83 2.57 -13.36 -9.19
CA ASP A 83 1.25 -13.14 -8.58
C ASP A 83 1.29 -13.15 -7.04
N LYS A 84 2.47 -13.39 -6.45
CA LYS A 84 2.70 -13.35 -5.00
C LYS A 84 3.14 -11.94 -4.62
N GLY A 85 2.18 -11.04 -4.52
CA GLY A 85 2.40 -9.69 -4.01
C GLY A 85 2.93 -9.74 -2.56
N GLN A 86 4.01 -9.00 -2.28
CA GLN A 86 4.66 -8.95 -0.96
C GLN A 86 4.32 -7.62 -0.25
N GLY A 87 3.10 -7.14 -0.47
CA GLY A 87 2.67 -5.79 -0.12
C GLY A 87 1.16 -5.64 -0.06
N THR A 88 0.71 -4.41 0.12
CA THR A 88 -0.69 -4.03 0.00
C THR A 88 -0.89 -3.28 -1.31
N MET A 89 -1.73 -3.84 -2.17
CA MET A 89 -2.18 -3.20 -3.40
C MET A 89 -3.32 -2.22 -3.09
N ILE A 90 -3.26 -1.04 -3.68
CA ILE A 90 -4.25 0.02 -3.53
C ILE A 90 -4.83 0.36 -4.89
N ASN A 91 -6.14 0.18 -5.02
CA ASN A 91 -6.94 0.45 -6.21
C ASN A 91 -8.01 1.52 -5.93
N HIS A 92 -8.71 1.98 -6.97
CA HIS A 92 -9.77 2.99 -6.84
C HIS A 92 -10.98 2.48 -6.03
#